data_AF-A0A7V9M462-F1
#
_entry.id   AF-A0A7V9M462-F1
#
_cell.length_a   1.000
_cell.length_b   1.000
_cell.length_c   1.000
_cell.angle_alpha   90.00
_cell.angle_beta   90.00
_cell.angle_gamma   90.00
#
_symmetry.space_group_name_H-M   'P 1'
#
loop_
_entity.id
_entity.type
_entity.pdbx_description
1 polymer ?
#
loop_
_entity_poly.entity_id
_entity_poly.type
_entity_poly.pdbx_seq_one_letter_code
_entity_poly.pdbx_strand_id
1 'polypeptide(L)'
;MIRSFLIIVTGLLSYIAAVSQKENKNIQNWQISVLPSSVRLDPTTNKIIEERFPAVKNNLSGKENLLEKNWIYDGNSVSLKSARGEYISFQIVITNNNPDSILKDIKVEMPSFKSNDTQLKIKPELFLEWAVNIKTPSTGYPRASLGKGWYPDALIPFKYIQDDSLKAKGRLVYPLWLPDFNNRIDSQRSLLVWVDQYIPFPYEDAKPNTFSTHISVTIGGQTQKIPVDLTIWNFAIPNENKLKASLQHEGFLSNMNKEQELEVYQLFKRNRVSLMDPTYKPELKVSPGSKLKIDWTSFDSRLKKYIIGEAFTSKNGYDYGPGYGEPIETFVLPFDVYGKHETAGWPNVGKPDVERNPSNQNIYINTIKEVRSHLQAVINPKKTDITIYLNGLDESYFPEAWSRMVYYGDMFRKAYPEAQFRVDGAYDEKAMNIIGKSINAWATHTINYNLEEVKKYQKMGIKDWLYGPMLYESKVNSWVGSSTFIDLPLVNDRAISWSCWKYNTYSWISWGIGAGWERAWYDPETWKDAYKSGAEADAVFSHKKLNGNGLLIYSPGIVPNVEGPCPSIRLKTMRNGVQEYEYMRLLSAIDKNNDRVNNIVNTIINQPFGDKSIG
;
A
#
# COMPACT_ATOMS: atom_id res chain seq x y z
N MET A 1 -57.26 -91.27 9.93
CA MET A 1 -57.89 -91.08 8.60
C MET A 1 -58.46 -89.66 8.56
N ILE A 2 -57.91 -88.78 7.70
CA ILE A 2 -58.57 -87.60 7.08
C ILE A 2 -59.28 -86.54 7.98
N ARG A 3 -58.66 -85.34 8.06
CA ARG A 3 -59.26 -83.96 8.06
C ARG A 3 -60.17 -83.53 9.23
N SER A 4 -60.43 -82.25 9.55
CA SER A 4 -59.85 -80.91 9.27
C SER A 4 -60.61 -79.89 10.17
N PHE A 5 -60.16 -78.67 10.53
CA PHE A 5 -58.92 -77.90 10.30
C PHE A 5 -58.71 -76.93 11.48
N LEU A 6 -57.71 -76.02 11.42
CA LEU A 6 -57.55 -74.90 12.37
C LEU A 6 -57.03 -73.65 11.65
N ILE A 7 -57.24 -72.47 12.25
CA ILE A 7 -56.87 -71.14 11.74
C ILE A 7 -55.34 -71.00 11.60
N ILE A 8 -54.88 -70.37 10.51
CA ILE A 8 -53.47 -69.99 10.29
C ILE A 8 -53.35 -68.46 10.23
N VAL A 9 -52.38 -67.93 10.98
CA VAL A 9 -51.83 -66.56 10.86
C VAL A 9 -50.30 -66.68 10.88
N THR A 10 -49.62 -65.67 10.33
CA THR A 10 -48.16 -65.44 10.25
C THR A 10 -47.42 -66.06 9.05
N GLY A 11 -46.51 -65.25 8.49
CA GLY A 11 -45.66 -65.62 7.36
C GLY A 11 -45.22 -64.43 6.51
N LEU A 12 -44.26 -63.62 6.98
CA LEU A 12 -43.44 -62.79 6.10
C LEU A 12 -42.04 -62.58 6.71
N LEU A 13 -41.02 -62.69 5.85
CA LEU A 13 -39.67 -63.07 6.26
C LEU A 13 -38.84 -61.93 6.88
N SER A 14 -38.02 -62.31 7.84
CA SER A 14 -36.84 -61.56 8.28
C SER A 14 -35.74 -61.61 7.22
N TYR A 15 -35.15 -60.47 6.87
CA TYR A 15 -33.84 -60.41 6.23
C TYR A 15 -32.94 -59.45 7.01
N ILE A 16 -31.87 -59.98 7.59
CA ILE A 16 -30.90 -59.20 8.36
C ILE A 16 -29.87 -58.63 7.39
N ALA A 17 -29.86 -57.31 7.22
CA ALA A 17 -28.77 -56.59 6.59
C ALA A 17 -27.99 -55.84 7.67
N ALA A 18 -26.75 -56.27 7.94
CA ALA A 18 -25.86 -55.57 8.86
C ALA A 18 -25.42 -54.24 8.24
N VAL A 19 -26.06 -53.14 8.63
CA VAL A 19 -25.65 -51.79 8.21
C VAL A 19 -24.35 -51.43 8.93
N SER A 20 -23.25 -51.43 8.18
CA SER A 20 -22.03 -50.72 8.56
C SER A 20 -22.39 -49.24 8.77
N GLN A 21 -22.48 -48.81 10.02
CA GLN A 21 -22.42 -47.40 10.35
C GLN A 21 -21.02 -46.89 10.00
N LYS A 22 -20.84 -46.44 8.76
CA LYS A 22 -19.87 -45.37 8.50
C LYS A 22 -20.28 -44.22 9.39
N GLU A 23 -19.38 -43.80 10.28
CA GLU A 23 -19.52 -42.53 10.96
C GLU A 23 -19.69 -41.44 9.90
N ASN A 24 -20.89 -40.88 9.80
CA ASN A 24 -21.07 -39.60 9.15
C ASN A 24 -20.27 -38.60 9.99
N LYS A 25 -19.04 -38.29 9.54
CA LYS A 25 -18.41 -37.02 9.90
C LYS A 25 -19.47 -35.95 9.64
N ASN A 26 -19.94 -35.28 10.68
CA ASN A 26 -20.81 -34.12 10.54
C ASN A 26 -20.11 -33.17 9.57
N ILE A 27 -20.66 -33.03 8.36
CA ILE A 27 -20.19 -32.03 7.41
C ILE A 27 -20.55 -30.70 8.07
N GLN A 28 -19.55 -30.05 8.67
CA GLN A 28 -19.75 -28.70 9.18
C GLN A 28 -20.11 -27.83 7.97
N ASN A 29 -21.27 -27.17 8.06
CA ASN A 29 -21.79 -26.31 7.00
C ASN A 29 -20.83 -25.16 6.65
N TRP A 30 -19.82 -24.92 7.49
CA TRP A 30 -18.76 -23.95 7.31
C TRP A 30 -17.45 -24.45 7.92
N GLN A 31 -16.33 -23.91 7.47
CA GLN A 31 -14.99 -24.22 7.97
C GLN A 31 -14.11 -22.96 7.98
N ILE A 32 -13.06 -22.97 8.81
CA ILE A 32 -12.02 -21.94 8.79
C ILE A 32 -10.67 -22.49 8.34
N SER A 33 -9.91 -21.63 7.65
CA SER A 33 -8.54 -21.88 7.19
C SER A 33 -7.73 -20.59 7.23
N VAL A 34 -6.41 -20.65 7.07
CA VAL A 34 -5.53 -19.48 7.11
C VAL A 34 -4.69 -19.37 5.84
N LEU A 35 -4.67 -18.18 5.24
CA LEU A 35 -3.79 -17.84 4.14
C LEU A 35 -2.70 -16.84 4.56
N PRO A 36 -1.51 -16.89 3.93
CA PRO A 36 -0.47 -15.89 4.11
C PRO A 36 -0.83 -14.57 3.44
N SER A 37 -0.35 -13.45 3.99
CA SER A 37 -0.59 -12.07 3.51
C SER A 37 -0.03 -11.72 2.11
N SER A 38 0.53 -12.69 1.38
CA SER A 38 1.08 -12.52 0.04
C SER A 38 0.29 -13.21 -1.06
N VAL A 39 -0.89 -13.75 -0.75
CA VAL A 39 -1.86 -14.27 -1.72
C VAL A 39 -3.24 -13.67 -1.44
N ARG A 40 -4.15 -13.80 -2.40
CA ARG A 40 -5.57 -13.44 -2.30
C ARG A 40 -6.42 -14.62 -2.76
N LEU A 41 -7.62 -14.72 -2.21
CA LEU A 41 -8.62 -15.70 -2.63
C LEU A 41 -9.71 -15.00 -3.43
N ASP A 42 -10.14 -15.58 -4.55
CA ASP A 42 -11.38 -15.18 -5.21
C ASP A 42 -12.56 -15.73 -4.38
N PRO A 43 -13.38 -14.88 -3.73
CA PRO A 43 -14.38 -15.31 -2.75
C PRO A 43 -15.58 -16.05 -3.36
N THR A 44 -15.70 -16.10 -4.70
CA THR A 44 -16.75 -16.86 -5.41
C THR A 44 -16.29 -18.26 -5.80
N THR A 45 -15.00 -18.45 -6.07
CA THR A 45 -14.46 -19.72 -6.56
C THR A 45 -13.61 -20.48 -5.54
N ASN A 46 -13.19 -19.83 -4.46
CA ASN A 46 -12.20 -20.31 -3.50
C ASN A 46 -10.87 -20.73 -4.16
N LYS A 47 -10.50 -20.06 -5.26
CA LYS A 47 -9.21 -20.24 -5.93
C LYS A 47 -8.28 -19.08 -5.59
N ILE A 48 -7.00 -19.40 -5.47
CA ILE A 48 -5.95 -18.40 -5.23
C ILE A 48 -5.77 -17.56 -6.50
N ILE A 49 -5.73 -16.24 -6.35
CA ILE A 49 -5.67 -15.31 -7.47
C ILE A 49 -4.24 -15.27 -8.06
N GLU A 50 -3.21 -15.30 -7.22
CA GLU A 50 -1.81 -15.29 -7.62
C GLU A 50 -1.37 -16.53 -8.42
N GLU A 51 -2.08 -17.67 -8.30
CA GLU A 51 -1.86 -18.86 -9.14
C GLU A 51 -2.17 -18.62 -10.62
N ARG A 52 -2.88 -17.52 -10.95
CA ARG A 52 -3.16 -17.11 -12.32
C ARG A 52 -1.94 -16.48 -13.00
N PHE A 53 -0.87 -16.14 -12.27
CA PHE A 53 0.32 -15.47 -12.83
C PHE A 53 1.25 -16.47 -13.53
N PRO A 54 1.40 -16.43 -14.88
CA PRO A 54 2.13 -17.47 -15.63
C PRO A 54 3.63 -17.57 -15.31
N ALA A 55 4.23 -16.50 -14.78
CA ALA A 55 5.66 -16.48 -14.40
C ALA A 55 5.95 -17.29 -13.12
N VAL A 56 4.95 -17.52 -12.26
CA VAL A 56 5.05 -18.51 -11.20
C VAL A 56 4.94 -19.89 -11.84
N LYS A 57 6.08 -20.48 -12.21
CA LYS A 57 6.12 -21.87 -12.67
C LYS A 57 5.34 -22.73 -11.68
N ASN A 58 4.45 -23.56 -12.24
CA ASN A 58 3.36 -24.29 -11.59
C ASN A 58 3.78 -25.36 -10.55
N ASN A 59 4.89 -25.17 -9.83
CA ASN A 59 5.32 -26.01 -8.71
C ASN A 59 4.36 -25.90 -7.50
N LEU A 60 3.48 -24.89 -7.46
CA LEU A 60 2.31 -24.87 -6.57
C LEU A 60 1.22 -25.85 -7.03
N SER A 61 0.92 -25.91 -8.34
CA SER A 61 -0.14 -26.75 -8.91
C SER A 61 0.11 -28.27 -8.83
N GLY A 62 1.20 -28.69 -8.18
CA GLY A 62 1.51 -30.10 -7.94
C GLY A 62 1.43 -30.54 -6.47
N LYS A 63 1.29 -29.61 -5.49
CA LYS A 63 1.41 -29.93 -4.06
C LYS A 63 0.59 -29.01 -3.15
N GLU A 64 -0.42 -29.59 -2.51
CA GLU A 64 -1.20 -29.06 -1.37
C GLU A 64 -2.08 -27.84 -1.68
N ASN A 65 -3.37 -27.94 -1.34
CA ASN A 65 -4.33 -26.84 -1.41
C ASN A 65 -3.93 -25.78 -0.37
N LEU A 66 -3.69 -24.52 -0.77
CA LEU A 66 -3.20 -23.50 0.16
C LEU A 66 -4.16 -23.17 1.32
N LEU A 67 -5.45 -23.52 1.22
CA LEU A 67 -6.42 -23.44 2.32
C LEU A 67 -6.27 -24.59 3.33
N GLU A 68 -5.75 -25.75 2.89
CA GLU A 68 -5.45 -26.89 3.77
C GLU A 68 -4.08 -26.72 4.42
N LYS A 69 -3.05 -26.31 3.66
CA LYS A 69 -1.68 -26.17 4.15
C LYS A 69 -0.84 -25.23 3.30
N ASN A 70 -0.02 -24.40 3.94
CA ASN A 70 0.89 -23.46 3.30
C ASN A 70 2.11 -23.18 4.20
N TRP A 71 2.94 -22.19 3.85
CA TRP A 71 4.19 -21.90 4.57
C TRP A 71 4.03 -21.18 5.92
N ILE A 72 2.82 -20.75 6.30
CA ILE A 72 2.52 -20.30 7.68
C ILE A 72 1.51 -21.17 8.41
N TYR A 73 0.70 -21.98 7.71
CA TYR A 73 -0.39 -22.78 8.29
C TYR A 73 -0.22 -24.26 7.95
N ASP A 74 -0.13 -25.12 8.95
CA ASP A 74 0.14 -26.56 8.78
C ASP A 74 -1.13 -27.44 8.62
N GLY A 75 -2.30 -26.81 8.59
CA GLY A 75 -3.62 -27.46 8.63
C GLY A 75 -4.25 -27.55 10.01
N ASN A 76 -3.51 -27.20 11.07
CA ASN A 76 -3.99 -27.16 12.46
C ASN A 76 -3.62 -25.84 13.15
N SER A 77 -2.41 -25.33 12.94
CA SER A 77 -1.84 -24.16 13.64
C SER A 77 -1.09 -23.23 12.68
N VAL A 78 -0.99 -21.95 13.08
CA VAL A 78 -0.25 -20.91 12.34
C VAL A 78 1.07 -20.62 13.04
N SER A 79 2.17 -20.57 12.29
CA SER A 79 3.50 -20.19 12.76
C SER A 79 3.99 -18.90 12.09
N LEU A 80 4.14 -17.85 12.89
CA LEU A 80 4.63 -16.53 12.47
C LEU A 80 5.98 -16.22 13.11
N LYS A 81 6.79 -15.40 12.44
CA LYS A 81 8.08 -14.92 12.93
C LYS A 81 8.23 -13.44 12.61
N SER A 82 8.75 -12.66 13.55
CA SER A 82 8.76 -11.21 13.42
C SER A 82 9.84 -10.53 14.27
N ALA A 83 10.34 -9.39 13.79
CA ALA A 83 11.20 -8.47 14.52
C ALA A 83 10.37 -7.44 15.32
N ARG A 84 10.98 -6.82 16.34
CA ARG A 84 10.38 -5.66 17.00
C ARG A 84 10.26 -4.46 16.06
N GLY A 85 9.18 -3.69 16.19
CA GLY A 85 8.94 -2.47 15.42
C GLY A 85 8.30 -2.67 14.05
N GLU A 86 7.82 -3.88 13.73
CA GLU A 86 7.19 -4.20 12.45
C GLU A 86 5.76 -4.74 12.60
N TYR A 87 5.03 -4.81 11.50
CA TYR A 87 3.80 -5.60 11.41
C TYR A 87 4.05 -6.96 10.76
N ILE A 88 3.45 -8.01 11.33
CA ILE A 88 3.27 -9.31 10.68
C ILE A 88 1.79 -9.54 10.39
N SER A 89 1.49 -10.17 9.25
CA SER A 89 0.12 -10.27 8.72
C SER A 89 -0.22 -11.62 8.11
N PHE A 90 -1.48 -12.01 8.23
CA PHE A 90 -2.09 -13.20 7.61
C PHE A 90 -3.59 -12.98 7.41
N GLN A 91 -4.29 -13.95 6.82
CA GLN A 91 -5.72 -13.89 6.54
C GLN A 91 -6.42 -15.11 7.11
N ILE A 92 -7.62 -14.95 7.66
CA ILE A 92 -8.56 -16.05 7.87
C ILE A 92 -9.44 -16.16 6.62
N VAL A 93 -9.74 -17.38 6.20
CA VAL A 93 -10.80 -17.67 5.23
C VAL A 93 -11.90 -18.45 5.94
N ILE A 94 -13.09 -17.85 6.02
CA ILE A 94 -14.32 -18.49 6.49
C ILE A 94 -15.06 -18.99 5.24
N THR A 95 -15.09 -20.29 5.03
CA THR A 95 -15.72 -20.91 3.86
C THR A 95 -17.10 -21.46 4.22
N ASN A 96 -18.12 -21.12 3.44
CA ASN A 96 -19.43 -21.76 3.47
C ASN A 96 -19.42 -22.99 2.56
N ASN A 97 -19.65 -24.17 3.14
CA ASN A 97 -19.69 -25.45 2.43
C ASN A 97 -21.06 -25.73 1.82
N ASN A 98 -22.11 -24.99 2.20
CA ASN A 98 -23.46 -25.10 1.65
C ASN A 98 -23.87 -23.79 0.94
N PRO A 99 -23.75 -23.70 -0.41
CA PRO A 99 -23.99 -22.47 -1.16
C PRO A 99 -25.44 -21.98 -1.12
N ASP A 100 -26.40 -22.85 -0.79
CA ASP A 100 -27.82 -22.48 -0.66
C ASP A 100 -28.17 -21.90 0.73
N SER A 101 -27.17 -21.74 1.60
CA SER A 101 -27.33 -21.23 2.97
C SER A 101 -26.63 -19.89 3.18
N ILE A 102 -27.15 -19.09 4.11
CA ILE A 102 -26.52 -17.84 4.57
C ILE A 102 -25.99 -18.07 5.98
N LEU A 103 -24.68 -17.91 6.18
CA LEU A 103 -24.10 -17.84 7.52
C LEU A 103 -24.35 -16.44 8.09
N LYS A 104 -24.93 -16.37 9.30
CA LYS A 104 -25.30 -15.13 9.98
C LYS A 104 -24.62 -15.04 11.34
N ASP A 105 -24.57 -13.81 11.86
CA ASP A 105 -24.00 -13.46 13.17
C ASP A 105 -22.59 -14.06 13.33
N ILE A 106 -21.76 -13.89 12.29
CA ILE A 106 -20.38 -14.34 12.26
C ILE A 106 -19.58 -13.44 13.20
N LYS A 107 -19.04 -14.01 14.27
CA LYS A 107 -18.21 -13.31 15.23
C LYS A 107 -16.76 -13.78 15.12
N VAL A 108 -15.80 -12.85 15.09
CA VAL A 108 -14.37 -13.18 14.96
C VAL A 108 -13.57 -12.54 16.08
N GLU A 109 -12.88 -13.36 16.88
CA GLU A 109 -12.12 -12.88 18.05
C GLU A 109 -10.70 -13.45 18.07
N MET A 110 -9.71 -12.57 18.27
CA MET A 110 -8.31 -12.93 18.49
C MET A 110 -7.77 -12.18 19.72
N PRO A 111 -7.53 -12.87 20.85
CA PRO A 111 -6.91 -12.26 22.03
C PRO A 111 -5.46 -11.84 21.78
N SER A 112 -4.93 -10.94 22.62
CA SER A 112 -3.49 -10.63 22.67
C SER A 112 -2.65 -11.90 22.83
N PHE A 113 -1.55 -11.96 22.10
CA PHE A 113 -0.48 -12.93 22.26
C PHE A 113 0.08 -12.96 23.69
N LYS A 114 0.30 -14.17 24.22
CA LYS A 114 0.81 -14.45 25.57
C LYS A 114 1.99 -15.40 25.55
N SER A 115 2.93 -15.23 26.48
CA SER A 115 4.04 -16.14 26.72
C SER A 115 4.30 -16.19 28.22
N ASN A 116 3.98 -17.33 28.85
CA ASN A 116 3.91 -17.48 30.31
C ASN A 116 3.08 -16.32 30.92
N ASP A 117 3.60 -15.62 31.92
CA ASP A 117 2.95 -14.47 32.58
C ASP A 117 3.04 -13.15 31.78
N THR A 118 3.68 -13.14 30.61
CA THR A 118 3.84 -11.94 29.76
C THR A 118 2.79 -11.90 28.66
N GLN A 119 2.20 -10.73 28.41
CA GLN A 119 1.24 -10.50 27.32
C GLN A 119 1.66 -9.30 26.46
N LEU A 120 1.55 -9.41 25.13
CA LEU A 120 1.68 -8.24 24.26
C LEU A 120 0.52 -7.27 24.53
N LYS A 121 0.85 -6.05 24.95
CA LYS A 121 -0.12 -4.98 25.25
C LYS A 121 -0.98 -4.61 24.05
N ILE A 122 -0.40 -4.74 22.85
CA ILE A 122 -1.03 -4.39 21.57
C ILE A 122 -1.77 -5.61 21.04
N LYS A 123 -3.09 -5.50 20.91
CA LYS A 123 -3.96 -6.54 20.35
C LYS A 123 -3.77 -6.66 18.84
N PRO A 124 -4.05 -7.84 18.25
CA PRO A 124 -4.22 -7.97 16.81
C PRO A 124 -5.33 -7.05 16.30
N GLU A 125 -5.14 -6.47 15.12
CA GLU A 125 -6.15 -5.74 14.39
C GLU A 125 -6.78 -6.63 13.33
N LEU A 126 -8.11 -6.66 13.30
CA LEU A 126 -8.90 -7.42 12.33
C LEU A 126 -9.50 -6.45 11.30
N PHE A 127 -9.46 -6.84 10.03
CA PHE A 127 -10.09 -6.10 8.93
C PHE A 127 -10.89 -7.06 8.06
N LEU A 128 -12.11 -6.69 7.70
CA LEU A 128 -12.88 -7.42 6.70
C LEU A 128 -12.29 -7.09 5.31
N GLU A 129 -11.98 -8.12 4.53
CA GLU A 129 -11.54 -7.94 3.15
C GLU A 129 -12.74 -7.73 2.23
N TRP A 130 -12.95 -6.49 1.83
CA TRP A 130 -13.95 -6.10 0.84
C TRP A 130 -13.41 -6.33 -0.57
N ALA A 131 -14.19 -6.98 -1.42
CA ALA A 131 -13.80 -7.39 -2.76
C ALA A 131 -14.50 -6.60 -3.87
N VAL A 132 -13.74 -6.29 -4.91
CA VAL A 132 -14.15 -5.52 -6.08
C VAL A 132 -14.12 -6.40 -7.33
N ASN A 133 -15.07 -6.20 -8.25
CA ASN A 133 -15.20 -7.03 -9.45
C ASN A 133 -14.46 -6.40 -10.65
N ILE A 134 -13.37 -7.04 -11.07
CA ILE A 134 -12.61 -6.64 -12.26
C ILE A 134 -13.25 -7.25 -13.50
N LYS A 135 -14.00 -6.40 -14.21
CA LYS A 135 -14.71 -6.74 -15.45
C LYS A 135 -13.80 -6.70 -16.68
N THR A 136 -12.78 -5.84 -16.65
CA THR A 136 -11.76 -5.73 -17.69
C THR A 136 -10.36 -5.79 -17.07
N PRO A 137 -9.46 -6.68 -17.52
CA PRO A 137 -8.05 -6.65 -17.17
C PRO A 137 -7.40 -5.28 -17.45
N SER A 138 -6.39 -4.91 -16.67
CA SER A 138 -5.63 -3.69 -16.88
C SER A 138 -4.92 -3.71 -18.24
N THR A 139 -5.03 -2.60 -18.96
CA THR A 139 -4.51 -2.46 -20.33
C THR A 139 -3.00 -2.49 -20.32
N GLY A 140 -2.41 -3.28 -21.23
CA GLY A 140 -0.96 -3.36 -21.40
C GLY A 140 -0.24 -4.42 -20.57
N TYR A 141 -0.96 -5.25 -19.80
CA TYR A 141 -0.38 -6.35 -19.02
C TYR A 141 -0.86 -7.73 -19.51
N PRO A 142 -0.58 -8.12 -20.78
CA PRO A 142 -1.06 -9.36 -21.36
C PRO A 142 -0.53 -10.64 -20.67
N ARG A 143 0.57 -10.58 -19.90
CA ARG A 143 1.09 -11.72 -19.13
C ARG A 143 1.00 -11.51 -17.62
N ALA A 144 1.17 -10.27 -17.15
CA ALA A 144 1.14 -9.97 -15.71
C ALA A 144 -0.27 -9.85 -15.11
N SER A 145 -1.30 -9.55 -15.90
CA SER A 145 -2.66 -9.47 -15.36
C SER A 145 -3.17 -10.85 -14.93
N LEU A 146 -3.70 -10.91 -13.71
CA LEU A 146 -4.41 -12.05 -13.11
C LEU A 146 -5.84 -12.20 -13.66
N GLY A 147 -6.25 -11.33 -14.60
CA GLY A 147 -7.49 -11.43 -15.34
C GLY A 147 -8.73 -10.92 -14.59
N LYS A 148 -9.89 -11.44 -14.98
CA LYS A 148 -11.20 -11.02 -14.45
C LYS A 148 -11.56 -11.73 -13.14
N GLY A 149 -12.53 -11.20 -12.41
CA GLY A 149 -13.12 -11.84 -11.24
C GLY A 149 -13.19 -10.93 -10.02
N TRP A 150 -13.41 -11.52 -8.85
CA TRP A 150 -13.52 -10.78 -7.59
C TRP A 150 -12.18 -10.77 -6.87
N TYR A 151 -11.71 -9.55 -6.55
CA TYR A 151 -10.43 -9.31 -5.89
C TYR A 151 -10.68 -8.66 -4.53
N PRO A 152 -10.38 -9.31 -3.39
CA PRO A 152 -10.24 -8.60 -2.13
C PRO A 152 -9.12 -7.57 -2.27
N ASP A 153 -9.39 -6.33 -1.85
CA ASP A 153 -8.36 -5.28 -1.79
C ASP A 153 -8.61 -4.28 -0.66
N ALA A 154 -9.82 -3.77 -0.48
CA ALA A 154 -10.11 -2.81 0.60
C ALA A 154 -10.23 -3.53 1.96
N LEU A 155 -9.51 -3.06 2.97
CA LEU A 155 -9.49 -3.65 4.32
C LEU A 155 -10.31 -2.77 5.28
N ILE A 156 -11.56 -3.16 5.57
CA ILE A 156 -12.44 -2.42 6.50
C ILE A 156 -12.08 -2.79 7.94
N PRO A 157 -11.58 -1.86 8.79
CA PRO A 157 -11.29 -2.14 10.19
C PRO A 157 -12.53 -2.67 10.94
N PHE A 158 -12.38 -3.74 11.73
CA PHE A 158 -13.48 -4.32 12.52
C PHE A 158 -14.14 -3.35 13.50
N LYS A 159 -13.48 -2.23 13.88
CA LYS A 159 -14.13 -1.15 14.64
C LYS A 159 -15.35 -0.51 13.95
N TYR A 160 -15.50 -0.69 12.63
CA TYR A 160 -16.65 -0.24 11.84
C TYR A 160 -17.66 -1.34 11.53
N ILE A 161 -17.30 -2.61 11.77
CA ILE A 161 -18.17 -3.78 11.58
C ILE A 161 -18.95 -4.05 12.88
N GLN A 162 -20.19 -4.52 12.78
CA GLN A 162 -20.97 -4.99 13.93
C GLN A 162 -21.12 -6.52 13.82
N ASP A 163 -20.03 -7.21 14.15
CA ASP A 163 -19.96 -8.68 14.21
C ASP A 163 -20.74 -9.25 15.41
N ASP A 164 -20.86 -8.47 16.48
CA ASP A 164 -21.73 -8.72 17.62
C ASP A 164 -23.04 -7.90 17.51
N SER A 165 -24.07 -8.52 16.94
CA SER A 165 -25.42 -7.96 16.77
C SER A 165 -26.05 -7.46 18.08
N LEU A 166 -25.64 -7.96 19.26
CA LEU A 166 -26.13 -7.48 20.57
C LEU A 166 -25.52 -6.13 20.99
N LYS A 167 -24.40 -5.73 20.37
CA LYS A 167 -23.70 -4.46 20.62
C LYS A 167 -24.02 -3.37 19.60
N ALA A 168 -24.78 -3.69 18.55
CA ALA A 168 -25.19 -2.73 17.53
C ALA A 168 -25.99 -1.56 18.15
N LYS A 169 -25.66 -0.33 17.77
CA LYS A 169 -26.33 0.89 18.24
C LYS A 169 -26.84 1.69 17.05
N GLY A 170 -28.12 2.10 17.10
CA GLY A 170 -28.75 2.88 16.05
C GLY A 170 -29.46 2.02 14.99
N ARG A 171 -29.88 2.63 13.88
CA ARG A 171 -30.63 1.98 12.80
C ARG A 171 -29.75 1.42 11.68
N LEU A 172 -28.52 1.90 11.55
CA LEU A 172 -27.55 1.44 10.55
C LEU A 172 -26.62 0.43 11.21
N VAL A 173 -26.56 -0.77 10.65
CA VAL A 173 -25.73 -1.88 11.14
C VAL A 173 -25.03 -2.50 9.94
N TYR A 174 -23.75 -2.81 10.07
CA TYR A 174 -23.00 -3.71 9.18
C TYR A 174 -22.98 -5.09 9.84
N PRO A 175 -23.97 -5.97 9.60
CA PRO A 175 -23.93 -7.33 10.09
C PRO A 175 -22.90 -8.15 9.31
N LEU A 176 -22.12 -8.98 10.00
CA LEU A 176 -21.13 -9.85 9.35
C LEU A 176 -21.77 -11.18 8.94
N TRP A 177 -22.10 -11.31 7.65
CA TRP A 177 -22.75 -12.47 7.03
C TRP A 177 -21.90 -13.05 5.88
N LEU A 178 -22.19 -14.28 5.46
CA LEU A 178 -21.64 -14.91 4.25
C LEU A 178 -22.78 -15.60 3.48
N PRO A 179 -23.17 -15.13 2.27
CA PRO A 179 -22.68 -13.94 1.55
C PRO A 179 -22.74 -12.62 2.32
N ASP A 180 -21.78 -11.72 2.06
CA ASP A 180 -21.72 -10.40 2.68
C ASP A 180 -22.87 -9.52 2.18
N PHE A 181 -23.66 -9.01 3.13
CA PHE A 181 -24.88 -8.24 2.89
C PHE A 181 -24.63 -6.88 2.19
N ASN A 182 -23.48 -6.26 2.43
CA ASN A 182 -23.11 -4.95 1.92
C ASN A 182 -22.28 -5.05 0.64
N ASN A 183 -21.33 -5.99 0.57
CA ASN A 183 -20.50 -6.21 -0.62
C ASN A 183 -21.29 -6.81 -1.80
N ARG A 184 -22.37 -7.56 -1.50
CA ARG A 184 -23.34 -8.09 -2.49
C ARG A 184 -22.67 -8.87 -3.63
N ILE A 185 -21.81 -9.81 -3.25
CA ILE A 185 -21.12 -10.69 -4.19
C ILE A 185 -22.03 -11.88 -4.51
N ASP A 186 -22.46 -11.99 -5.77
CA ASP A 186 -23.22 -13.15 -6.24
C ASP A 186 -22.41 -14.45 -6.06
N SER A 187 -23.07 -15.49 -5.54
CA SER A 187 -22.46 -16.80 -5.28
C SER A 187 -21.20 -16.74 -4.39
N GLN A 188 -21.11 -15.80 -3.46
CA GLN A 188 -19.99 -15.74 -2.50
C GLN A 188 -19.92 -17.01 -1.64
N ARG A 189 -18.76 -17.67 -1.67
CA ARG A 189 -18.47 -18.92 -0.93
C ARG A 189 -17.54 -18.73 0.24
N SER A 190 -16.74 -17.66 0.25
CA SER A 190 -15.86 -17.32 1.37
C SER A 190 -15.93 -15.85 1.77
N LEU A 191 -15.75 -15.62 3.08
CA LEU A 191 -15.53 -14.33 3.70
C LEU A 191 -14.10 -14.31 4.24
N LEU A 192 -13.34 -13.24 3.99
CA LEU A 192 -11.94 -13.14 4.39
C LEU A 192 -11.75 -12.05 5.45
N VAL A 193 -10.88 -12.33 6.42
CA VAL A 193 -10.50 -11.40 7.49
C VAL A 193 -9.00 -11.29 7.53
N TRP A 194 -8.48 -10.13 7.16
CA TRP A 194 -7.07 -9.79 7.29
C TRP A 194 -6.74 -9.51 8.76
N VAL A 195 -5.58 -10.01 9.20
CA VAL A 195 -5.04 -9.81 10.55
C VAL A 195 -3.70 -9.09 10.46
N ASP A 196 -3.56 -7.99 11.20
CA ASP A 196 -2.29 -7.31 11.45
C ASP A 196 -1.91 -7.42 12.93
N GLN A 197 -0.68 -7.82 13.23
CA GLN A 197 -0.10 -7.68 14.57
C GLN A 197 1.15 -6.80 14.49
N TYR A 198 1.10 -5.62 15.13
CA TYR A 198 2.31 -4.81 15.37
C TYR A 198 3.11 -5.39 16.53
N ILE A 199 4.42 -5.54 16.37
CA ILE A 199 5.33 -5.90 17.44
C ILE A 199 5.90 -4.62 18.06
N PRO A 200 5.68 -4.36 19.37
CA PRO A 200 6.27 -3.20 20.05
C PRO A 200 7.76 -3.03 19.75
N PHE A 201 8.17 -1.81 19.41
CA PHE A 201 9.59 -1.49 19.21
C PHE A 201 10.44 -1.58 20.50
N PRO A 202 9.97 -1.12 21.69
CA PRO A 202 10.72 -1.25 22.94
C PRO A 202 10.96 -2.71 23.32
N TYR A 203 12.20 -3.05 23.70
CA TYR A 203 12.59 -4.41 24.07
C TYR A 203 11.76 -4.98 25.22
N GLU A 204 11.48 -4.18 26.24
CA GLU A 204 10.72 -4.61 27.43
C GLU A 204 9.24 -4.92 27.14
N ASP A 205 8.65 -4.33 26.09
CA ASP A 205 7.26 -4.58 25.68
C ASP A 205 7.12 -5.79 24.73
N ALA A 206 8.23 -6.31 24.20
CA ALA A 206 8.26 -7.38 23.19
C ALA A 206 9.57 -8.19 23.23
N LYS A 207 9.86 -8.81 24.38
CA LYS A 207 11.08 -9.60 24.57
C LYS A 207 11.13 -10.80 23.60
N PRO A 208 12.33 -11.25 23.18
CA PRO A 208 12.47 -12.37 22.25
C PRO A 208 11.96 -13.67 22.90
N ASN A 209 10.85 -14.20 22.40
CA ASN A 209 10.25 -15.45 22.84
C ASN A 209 9.20 -15.91 21.80
N THR A 210 8.68 -17.12 21.96
CA THR A 210 7.41 -17.52 21.32
C THR A 210 6.25 -17.06 22.19
N PHE A 211 5.29 -16.36 21.57
CA PHE A 211 4.01 -16.02 22.16
C PHE A 211 2.90 -16.73 21.39
N SER A 212 1.90 -17.22 22.11
CA SER A 212 0.77 -17.95 21.54
C SER A 212 -0.54 -17.17 21.74
N THR A 213 -1.45 -17.33 20.80
CA THR A 213 -2.87 -17.00 20.94
C THR A 213 -3.68 -17.99 20.09
N HIS A 214 -4.96 -17.72 19.90
CA HIS A 214 -5.79 -18.44 18.96
C HIS A 214 -6.79 -17.46 18.34
N ILE A 215 -7.15 -17.71 17.09
CA ILE A 215 -8.27 -17.01 16.46
C ILE A 215 -9.51 -17.89 16.55
N SER A 216 -10.63 -17.29 16.96
CA SER A 216 -11.93 -17.95 17.14
C SER A 216 -12.92 -17.37 16.16
N VAL A 217 -13.65 -18.24 15.45
CA VAL A 217 -14.81 -17.85 14.64
C VAL A 217 -16.03 -18.55 15.22
N THR A 218 -17.10 -17.80 15.50
CA THR A 218 -18.35 -18.32 16.04
C THR A 218 -19.50 -18.04 15.07
N ILE A 219 -20.25 -19.07 14.70
CA ILE A 219 -21.41 -18.99 13.79
C ILE A 219 -22.48 -19.94 14.32
N GLY A 220 -23.72 -19.44 14.50
CA GLY A 220 -24.84 -20.27 14.96
C GLY A 220 -24.60 -20.96 16.32
N GLY A 221 -23.82 -20.34 17.21
CA GLY A 221 -23.43 -20.90 18.51
C GLY A 221 -22.31 -21.95 18.48
N GLN A 222 -21.82 -22.34 17.30
CA GLN A 222 -20.65 -23.21 17.15
C GLN A 222 -19.39 -22.37 16.99
N THR A 223 -18.31 -22.73 17.69
CA THR A 223 -17.01 -22.04 17.63
C THR A 223 -15.93 -22.95 17.06
N GLN A 224 -15.26 -22.52 15.99
CA GLN A 224 -14.02 -23.13 15.50
C GLN A 224 -12.82 -22.26 15.91
N LYS A 225 -11.66 -22.90 16.13
CA LYS A 225 -10.44 -22.22 16.61
C LYS A 225 -9.20 -22.70 15.88
N ILE A 226 -8.32 -21.77 15.53
CA ILE A 226 -6.98 -22.05 15.01
C ILE A 226 -5.94 -21.41 15.96
N PRO A 227 -5.04 -22.19 16.59
CA PRO A 227 -3.89 -21.66 17.33
C PRO A 227 -2.94 -20.86 16.44
N VAL A 228 -2.36 -19.79 16.99
CA VAL A 228 -1.40 -18.91 16.30
C VAL A 228 -0.21 -18.67 17.22
N ASP A 229 0.96 -19.15 16.80
CA ASP A 229 2.24 -18.92 17.47
C ASP A 229 3.06 -17.85 16.73
N LEU A 230 3.68 -16.97 17.50
CA LEU A 230 4.46 -15.84 17.03
C LEU A 230 5.83 -15.85 17.72
N THR A 231 6.89 -16.14 16.96
CA THR A 231 8.27 -16.03 17.44
C THR A 231 8.78 -14.61 17.24
N ILE A 232 9.05 -13.89 18.33
CA ILE A 232 9.72 -12.59 18.29
C ILE A 232 11.23 -12.80 18.33
N TRP A 233 11.95 -12.27 17.34
CA TRP A 233 13.40 -12.40 17.24
C TRP A 233 14.16 -11.42 18.15
N ASN A 234 15.45 -11.70 18.39
CA ASN A 234 16.33 -10.83 19.16
C ASN A 234 16.92 -9.66 18.35
N PHE A 235 16.09 -8.98 17.55
CA PHE A 235 16.42 -7.70 16.92
C PHE A 235 15.15 -6.86 16.71
N ALA A 236 15.34 -5.61 16.29
CA ALA A 236 14.29 -4.67 15.93
C ALA A 236 14.63 -4.02 14.59
N ILE A 237 13.64 -3.76 13.74
CA ILE A 237 13.82 -2.82 12.63
C ILE A 237 13.72 -1.38 13.17
N PRO A 238 14.37 -0.39 12.53
CA PRO A 238 14.39 0.99 13.05
C PRO A 238 12.98 1.59 13.23
N ASN A 239 12.77 2.36 14.31
CA ASN A 239 11.52 3.09 14.52
C ASN A 239 11.28 4.11 13.39
N GLU A 240 12.29 4.90 13.04
CA GLU A 240 12.28 5.77 11.86
C GLU A 240 12.28 4.96 10.57
N ASN A 241 11.51 5.37 9.56
CA ASN A 241 11.60 4.81 8.21
C ASN A 241 12.88 5.31 7.52
N LYS A 242 13.83 4.40 7.28
CA LYS A 242 15.13 4.72 6.65
C LYS A 242 15.08 4.59 5.14
N LEU A 243 14.35 3.62 4.59
CA LEU A 243 13.84 3.72 3.23
C LEU A 243 12.74 4.78 3.17
N LYS A 244 12.93 5.83 2.38
CA LYS A 244 12.01 6.97 2.25
C LYS A 244 10.90 6.67 1.23
N ALA A 245 10.38 5.44 1.26
CA ALA A 245 9.33 4.95 0.38
C ALA A 245 8.13 5.90 0.40
N SER A 246 7.66 6.38 -0.76
CA SER A 246 6.74 7.52 -0.81
C SER A 246 5.67 7.44 -1.90
N LEU A 247 4.49 7.99 -1.60
CA LEU A 247 3.47 8.30 -2.58
C LEU A 247 3.32 9.81 -2.76
N GLN A 248 3.13 10.27 -4.00
CA GLN A 248 2.85 11.68 -4.30
C GLN A 248 1.49 11.83 -4.97
N HIS A 249 0.68 12.79 -4.50
CA HIS A 249 -0.61 13.10 -5.12
C HIS A 249 -0.98 14.58 -4.87
N GLU A 250 -0.92 15.36 -5.93
CA GLU A 250 -1.11 16.82 -5.96
C GLU A 250 -2.51 17.20 -5.45
N GLY A 251 -2.56 18.00 -4.38
CA GLY A 251 -3.82 18.50 -3.84
C GLY A 251 -4.65 17.47 -3.06
N PHE A 252 -4.21 16.22 -2.95
CA PHE A 252 -5.02 15.18 -2.31
C PHE A 252 -5.14 15.39 -0.80
N LEU A 253 -4.04 15.75 -0.13
CA LEU A 253 -4.02 15.91 1.32
C LEU A 253 -4.32 17.36 1.72
N SER A 254 -3.81 18.33 0.94
CA SER A 254 -4.00 19.75 1.22
C SER A 254 -5.47 20.20 1.09
N ASN A 255 -6.29 19.51 0.29
CA ASN A 255 -7.73 19.77 0.18
C ASN A 255 -8.59 19.04 1.24
N MET A 256 -8.03 18.12 2.04
CA MET A 256 -8.76 17.49 3.15
C MET A 256 -8.98 18.44 4.33
N ASN A 257 -9.99 18.15 5.15
CA ASN A 257 -10.05 18.70 6.51
C ASN A 257 -8.94 18.13 7.40
N LYS A 258 -8.69 18.76 8.55
CA LYS A 258 -7.52 18.49 9.40
C LYS A 258 -7.58 17.11 10.08
N GLU A 259 -8.78 16.59 10.24
CA GLU A 259 -9.12 15.34 10.90
C GLU A 259 -8.84 14.15 9.96
N GLN A 260 -9.44 14.16 8.76
CA GLN A 260 -9.18 13.15 7.73
C GLN A 260 -7.72 13.17 7.25
N GLU A 261 -7.12 14.35 7.10
CA GLU A 261 -5.70 14.49 6.79
C GLU A 261 -4.83 13.76 7.83
N LEU A 262 -5.12 13.95 9.13
CA LEU A 262 -4.38 13.31 10.22
C LEU A 262 -4.55 11.78 10.19
N GLU A 263 -5.78 11.29 10.01
CA GLU A 263 -6.04 9.85 9.89
C GLU A 263 -5.28 9.23 8.71
N VAL A 264 -5.22 9.91 7.55
CA VAL A 264 -4.47 9.44 6.38
C VAL A 264 -2.97 9.44 6.63
N TYR A 265 -2.38 10.51 7.19
CA TYR A 265 -0.95 10.50 7.55
C TYR A 265 -0.61 9.40 8.56
N GLN A 266 -1.45 9.20 9.57
CA GLN A 266 -1.24 8.15 10.57
C GLN A 266 -1.36 6.76 9.95
N LEU A 267 -2.38 6.51 9.12
CA LEU A 267 -2.54 5.24 8.39
C LEU A 267 -1.30 4.93 7.54
N PHE A 268 -0.76 5.93 6.84
CA PHE A 268 0.44 5.76 6.02
C PHE A 268 1.72 5.55 6.86
N LYS A 269 1.87 6.28 7.97
CA LYS A 269 2.97 6.06 8.93
C LYS A 269 2.99 4.62 9.47
N ARG A 270 1.82 4.05 9.81
CA ARG A 270 1.69 2.63 10.24
C ARG A 270 2.10 1.64 9.17
N ASN A 271 1.99 2.04 7.90
CA ASN A 271 2.42 1.24 6.74
C ASN A 271 3.84 1.55 6.26
N ARG A 272 4.60 2.39 6.98
CA ARG A 272 6.00 2.75 6.64
C ARG A 272 6.18 3.35 5.23
N VAL A 273 5.09 3.87 4.66
CA VAL A 273 5.09 4.58 3.37
C VAL A 273 4.75 6.04 3.67
N SER A 274 5.56 6.94 3.13
CA SER A 274 5.51 8.37 3.36
C SER A 274 4.60 9.04 2.33
N LEU A 275 4.14 10.25 2.62
CA LEU A 275 3.26 11.00 1.72
C LEU A 275 3.91 12.31 1.30
N MET A 276 3.70 12.67 0.02
CA MET A 276 4.10 13.92 -0.59
C MET A 276 2.88 14.60 -1.22
N ASP A 277 2.65 15.87 -0.91
CA ASP A 277 1.71 16.74 -1.62
C ASP A 277 2.40 18.11 -1.82
N PRO A 278 2.78 18.50 -3.05
CA PRO A 278 3.49 19.75 -3.31
C PRO A 278 2.64 21.01 -3.12
N THR A 279 1.33 20.87 -2.90
CA THR A 279 0.40 22.02 -2.92
C THR A 279 0.19 22.70 -1.55
N TYR A 280 0.87 22.23 -0.50
CA TYR A 280 0.88 22.85 0.83
C TYR A 280 1.62 24.20 0.86
N LYS A 281 0.92 25.27 0.47
CA LYS A 281 1.48 26.62 0.39
C LYS A 281 0.97 27.57 1.49
N PRO A 282 1.85 28.36 2.15
CA PRO A 282 1.43 29.45 3.03
C PRO A 282 0.90 30.64 2.21
N GLU A 283 0.20 31.56 2.87
CA GLU A 283 -0.41 32.72 2.21
C GLU A 283 0.64 33.77 1.84
N LEU A 284 0.54 34.33 0.64
CA LEU A 284 1.39 35.43 0.17
C LEU A 284 0.68 36.77 0.38
N LYS A 285 1.23 37.62 1.25
CA LYS A 285 0.77 38.99 1.43
C LYS A 285 1.68 39.94 0.64
N VAL A 286 1.13 40.49 -0.44
CA VAL A 286 1.78 41.52 -1.26
C VAL A 286 1.34 42.89 -0.76
N SER A 287 2.20 43.59 -0.04
CA SER A 287 1.96 45.00 0.29
C SER A 287 2.27 45.90 -0.91
N PRO A 288 1.43 46.91 -1.22
CA PRO A 288 1.78 47.95 -2.19
C PRO A 288 3.10 48.63 -1.79
N GLY A 289 4.03 48.80 -2.75
CA GLY A 289 5.28 49.52 -2.49
C GLY A 289 6.45 48.70 -1.93
N SER A 290 6.48 47.38 -2.17
CA SER A 290 7.62 46.46 -1.98
C SER A 290 7.91 45.90 -0.57
N LYS A 291 7.36 44.71 -0.33
CA LYS A 291 8.06 43.48 0.07
C LYS A 291 7.03 42.34 0.02
N LEU A 292 7.38 41.21 -0.61
CA LEU A 292 6.59 40.00 -0.41
C LEU A 292 6.79 39.57 1.04
N LYS A 293 5.69 39.21 1.72
CA LYS A 293 5.71 38.65 3.06
C LYS A 293 4.83 37.41 3.09
N ILE A 294 5.32 36.33 3.70
CA ILE A 294 4.58 35.10 3.88
C ILE A 294 3.82 35.16 5.22
N ASP A 295 2.55 34.76 5.22
CA ASP A 295 1.81 34.48 6.45
C ASP A 295 1.81 32.98 6.74
N TRP A 296 2.55 32.62 7.78
CA TRP A 296 2.75 31.26 8.23
C TRP A 296 1.64 30.73 9.15
N THR A 297 0.70 31.57 9.58
CA THR A 297 -0.28 31.24 10.64
C THR A 297 -1.09 29.98 10.32
N SER A 298 -1.66 29.91 9.11
CA SER A 298 -2.45 28.75 8.66
C SER A 298 -1.57 27.51 8.42
N PHE A 299 -0.39 27.72 7.81
CA PHE A 299 0.58 26.67 7.50
C PHE A 299 1.11 25.99 8.77
N ASP A 300 1.61 26.75 9.74
CA ASP A 300 2.14 26.23 11.00
C ASP A 300 1.05 25.57 11.84
N SER A 301 -0.15 26.17 11.93
CA SER A 301 -1.31 25.60 12.62
C SER A 301 -1.72 24.23 12.06
N ARG A 302 -1.50 24.00 10.75
CA ARG A 302 -1.83 22.74 10.08
C ARG A 302 -0.69 21.73 10.16
N LEU A 303 0.53 22.13 9.80
CA LEU A 303 1.60 21.21 9.43
C LEU A 303 2.68 20.99 10.49
N LYS A 304 2.84 21.91 11.45
CA LYS A 304 3.91 21.82 12.46
C LYS A 304 3.92 20.48 13.21
N LYS A 305 2.72 19.94 13.50
CA LYS A 305 2.53 18.62 14.15
C LYS A 305 3.17 17.46 13.37
N TYR A 306 3.18 17.49 12.04
CA TYR A 306 3.82 16.46 11.21
C TYR A 306 5.34 16.67 11.12
N ILE A 307 5.76 17.94 11.01
CA ILE A 307 7.16 18.35 10.90
C ILE A 307 7.97 18.00 12.16
N ILE A 308 7.36 18.07 13.34
CA ILE A 308 8.03 17.75 14.63
C ILE A 308 7.71 16.35 15.17
N GLY A 309 6.90 15.55 14.46
CA GLY A 309 6.51 14.19 14.86
C GLY A 309 5.37 14.08 15.87
N GLU A 310 4.83 15.19 16.37
CA GLU A 310 3.73 15.20 17.36
C GLU A 310 2.45 14.51 16.86
N ALA A 311 2.19 14.59 15.54
CA ALA A 311 1.08 13.91 14.87
C ALA A 311 1.12 12.38 15.01
N PHE A 312 2.30 11.81 15.31
CA PHE A 312 2.54 10.38 15.47
C PHE A 312 2.82 10.04 16.94
N THR A 313 2.06 10.67 17.84
CA THR A 313 2.04 10.38 19.28
C THR A 313 0.61 10.24 19.80
N SER A 314 0.43 9.64 20.98
CA SER A 314 -0.89 9.46 21.62
C SER A 314 -1.63 10.78 21.87
N LYS A 315 -0.92 11.92 21.99
CA LYS A 315 -1.51 13.27 22.06
C LYS A 315 -2.41 13.59 20.84
N ASN A 316 -2.14 12.98 19.69
CA ASN A 316 -2.92 13.11 18.46
C ASN A 316 -3.60 11.78 18.06
N GLY A 317 -3.81 10.84 19.00
CA GLY A 317 -4.48 9.56 18.75
C GLY A 317 -3.61 8.44 18.16
N TYR A 318 -2.29 8.66 18.02
CA TYR A 318 -1.35 7.63 17.54
C TYR A 318 -0.72 6.90 18.72
N ASP A 319 -1.45 5.96 19.32
CA ASP A 319 -1.02 5.29 20.57
C ASP A 319 0.22 4.41 20.41
N TYR A 320 0.42 3.82 19.24
CA TYR A 320 1.54 2.95 18.91
C TYR A 320 1.72 2.83 17.39
N GLY A 321 2.89 2.35 16.98
CA GLY A 321 3.18 1.97 15.60
C GLY A 321 4.62 2.31 15.21
N PRO A 322 5.02 1.99 13.96
CA PRO A 322 6.22 2.51 13.34
C PRO A 322 6.29 4.03 13.42
N GLY A 323 7.49 4.59 13.56
CA GLY A 323 7.71 6.03 13.59
C GLY A 323 6.97 6.77 14.70
N TYR A 324 6.69 6.14 15.83
CA TYR A 324 6.12 6.84 16.99
C TYR A 324 7.06 7.97 17.42
N GLY A 325 6.53 9.20 17.48
CA GLY A 325 7.29 10.42 17.76
C GLY A 325 8.28 10.85 16.67
N GLU A 326 8.30 10.19 15.51
CA GLU A 326 9.16 10.55 14.38
C GLU A 326 8.43 11.51 13.43
N PRO A 327 9.10 12.52 12.86
CA PRO A 327 8.49 13.44 11.90
C PRO A 327 8.14 12.73 10.58
N ILE A 328 7.46 13.44 9.67
CA ILE A 328 7.37 12.99 8.27
C ILE A 328 8.77 12.81 7.68
N GLU A 329 8.94 11.74 6.90
CA GLU A 329 10.20 11.30 6.30
C GLU A 329 10.69 12.24 5.19
N THR A 330 9.76 12.91 4.53
CA THR A 330 9.97 13.81 3.41
C THR A 330 8.93 14.94 3.48
N PHE A 331 9.30 16.11 2.98
CA PHE A 331 8.40 17.23 2.78
C PHE A 331 8.71 17.90 1.44
N VAL A 332 7.70 18.08 0.58
CA VAL A 332 7.85 18.82 -0.67
C VAL A 332 7.53 20.29 -0.41
N LEU A 333 8.47 21.17 -0.74
CA LEU A 333 8.33 22.61 -0.57
C LEU A 333 7.27 23.16 -1.55
N PRO A 334 6.55 24.23 -1.17
CA PRO A 334 5.46 24.82 -1.99
C PRO A 334 5.88 25.49 -3.30
N PHE A 335 7.14 25.34 -3.72
CA PHE A 335 7.66 26.03 -4.90
C PHE A 335 7.13 25.40 -6.18
N ASP A 336 6.61 26.23 -7.07
CA ASP A 336 6.20 25.83 -8.42
C ASP A 336 6.42 26.99 -9.42
N VAL A 337 6.24 26.71 -10.71
CA VAL A 337 6.44 27.66 -11.83
C VAL A 337 5.29 27.54 -12.84
N TYR A 338 5.14 28.50 -13.75
CA TYR A 338 4.14 28.37 -14.82
C TYR A 338 4.44 27.16 -15.71
N GLY A 339 3.43 26.36 -16.05
CA GLY A 339 3.66 25.03 -16.62
C GLY A 339 2.55 24.42 -17.47
N LYS A 340 2.66 23.09 -17.69
CA LYS A 340 1.97 22.32 -18.74
C LYS A 340 0.44 22.36 -18.74
N HIS A 341 -0.20 22.75 -17.63
CA HIS A 341 -1.66 22.89 -17.50
C HIS A 341 -2.12 24.36 -17.42
N GLU A 342 -1.30 25.29 -17.91
CA GLU A 342 -1.50 26.76 -17.83
C GLU A 342 -1.65 27.32 -16.40
N THR A 343 -1.30 26.52 -15.39
CA THR A 343 -1.35 26.90 -13.98
C THR A 343 -0.23 27.88 -13.61
N ALA A 344 -0.55 28.87 -12.78
CA ALA A 344 0.44 29.77 -12.20
C ALA A 344 1.23 29.08 -11.07
N GLY A 345 2.54 29.30 -11.04
CA GLY A 345 3.42 28.79 -9.98
C GLY A 345 3.26 29.52 -8.64
N TRP A 346 3.99 29.05 -7.62
CA TRP A 346 4.10 29.70 -6.32
C TRP A 346 5.59 29.92 -5.97
N PRO A 347 6.02 31.17 -5.69
CA PRO A 347 5.29 32.41 -5.93
C PRO A 347 5.03 32.60 -7.44
N ASN A 348 3.94 33.29 -7.80
CA ASN A 348 3.65 33.56 -9.21
C ASN A 348 4.63 34.60 -9.75
N VAL A 349 5.50 34.17 -10.68
CA VAL A 349 6.50 35.01 -11.37
C VAL A 349 6.22 35.15 -12.88
N GLY A 350 5.01 34.79 -13.32
CA GLY A 350 4.57 34.89 -14.70
C GLY A 350 4.98 33.69 -15.57
N LYS A 351 4.85 33.90 -16.89
CA LYS A 351 5.13 32.91 -17.95
C LYS A 351 6.63 32.87 -18.31
N PRO A 352 7.11 31.87 -19.10
CA PRO A 352 8.55 31.68 -19.37
C PRO A 352 9.26 32.88 -20.02
N ASP A 353 8.53 33.72 -20.75
CA ASP A 353 8.99 34.97 -21.37
C ASP A 353 9.32 36.07 -20.35
N VAL A 354 8.77 36.02 -19.13
CA VAL A 354 8.95 37.02 -18.08
C VAL A 354 9.53 36.49 -16.77
N GLU A 355 9.56 35.17 -16.53
CA GLU A 355 10.01 34.58 -15.25
C GLU A 355 11.48 34.92 -14.90
N ARG A 356 12.29 35.23 -15.93
CA ARG A 356 13.72 35.58 -15.81
C ARG A 356 13.98 37.08 -15.69
N ASN A 357 12.94 37.92 -15.73
CA ASN A 357 13.09 39.35 -15.52
C ASN A 357 13.64 39.63 -14.12
N PRO A 358 14.55 40.62 -13.92
CA PRO A 358 15.20 40.86 -12.63
C PRO A 358 14.22 41.08 -11.46
N SER A 359 13.06 41.70 -11.69
CA SER A 359 11.99 41.84 -10.70
C SER A 359 11.42 40.49 -10.25
N ASN A 360 11.10 39.63 -11.22
CA ASN A 360 10.50 38.31 -11.01
C ASN A 360 11.49 37.33 -10.37
N GLN A 361 12.74 37.34 -10.83
CA GLN A 361 13.85 36.60 -10.21
C GLN A 361 14.05 37.03 -8.74
N ASN A 362 14.03 38.32 -8.44
CA ASN A 362 14.17 38.82 -7.07
C ASN A 362 12.99 38.40 -6.18
N ILE A 363 11.76 38.37 -6.68
CA ILE A 363 10.59 37.84 -5.96
C ILE A 363 10.81 36.37 -5.59
N TYR A 364 11.21 35.54 -6.56
CA TYR A 364 11.44 34.10 -6.33
C TYR A 364 12.56 33.86 -5.32
N ILE A 365 13.72 34.50 -5.48
CA ILE A 365 14.87 34.37 -4.58
C ILE A 365 14.55 34.83 -3.15
N ASN A 366 13.80 35.93 -3.00
CA ASN A 366 13.40 36.41 -1.66
C ASN A 366 12.43 35.43 -1.00
N THR A 367 11.49 34.85 -1.76
CA THR A 367 10.57 33.81 -1.25
C THR A 367 11.35 32.55 -0.83
N ILE A 368 12.36 32.12 -1.60
CA ILE A 368 13.25 31.00 -1.20
C ILE A 368 13.93 31.29 0.14
N LYS A 369 14.48 32.50 0.33
CA LYS A 369 15.15 32.88 1.58
C LYS A 369 14.19 32.92 2.76
N GLU A 370 12.97 33.43 2.59
CA GLU A 370 11.95 33.50 3.65
C GLU A 370 11.47 32.09 4.05
N VAL A 371 11.15 31.23 3.06
CA VAL A 371 10.77 29.83 3.31
C VAL A 371 11.89 29.05 4.01
N ARG A 372 13.14 29.18 3.55
CA ARG A 372 14.30 28.56 4.20
C ARG A 372 14.46 29.04 5.64
N SER A 373 14.42 30.35 5.86
CA SER A 373 14.63 30.93 7.19
C SER A 373 13.56 30.51 8.20
N HIS A 374 12.31 30.31 7.76
CA HIS A 374 11.24 29.81 8.62
C HIS A 374 11.38 28.31 8.89
N LEU A 375 11.49 27.50 7.82
CA LEU A 375 11.49 26.04 7.95
C LEU A 375 12.76 25.47 8.58
N GLN A 376 13.91 26.13 8.45
CA GLN A 376 15.17 25.73 9.10
C GLN A 376 15.08 25.71 10.64
N ALA A 377 14.17 26.50 11.23
CA ALA A 377 13.94 26.52 12.67
C ALA A 377 13.07 25.37 13.19
N VAL A 378 12.41 24.60 12.31
CA VAL A 378 11.42 23.56 12.69
C VAL A 378 11.66 22.19 12.06
N ILE A 379 12.18 22.11 10.83
CA ILE A 379 12.49 20.83 10.18
C ILE A 379 13.84 20.31 10.66
N ASN A 380 13.91 19.01 11.00
CA ASN A 380 15.17 18.31 11.24
C ASN A 380 15.65 17.62 9.94
N PRO A 381 16.64 18.18 9.21
CA PRO A 381 17.10 17.65 7.93
C PRO A 381 17.84 16.30 8.03
N LYS A 382 18.05 15.75 9.24
CA LYS A 382 18.57 14.39 9.44
C LYS A 382 17.48 13.32 9.44
N LYS A 383 16.20 13.72 9.54
CA LYS A 383 15.02 12.82 9.62
C LYS A 383 14.05 13.03 8.47
N THR A 384 13.87 14.29 8.06
CA THR A 384 12.97 14.73 6.99
C THR A 384 13.79 15.25 5.80
N ASP A 385 13.71 14.58 4.65
CA ASP A 385 14.22 15.13 3.39
C ASP A 385 13.36 16.33 2.96
N ILE A 386 13.99 17.43 2.57
CA ILE A 386 13.30 18.61 2.02
C ILE A 386 13.45 18.56 0.51
N THR A 387 12.36 18.39 -0.22
CA THR A 387 12.36 18.24 -1.69
C THR A 387 11.78 19.48 -2.36
N ILE A 388 12.36 19.90 -3.48
CA ILE A 388 11.78 20.85 -4.41
C ILE A 388 11.36 20.05 -5.64
N TYR A 389 10.08 20.09 -5.98
CA TYR A 389 9.52 19.49 -7.19
C TYR A 389 8.67 20.58 -7.86
N LEU A 390 9.03 20.96 -9.08
CA LEU A 390 8.35 22.01 -9.84
C LEU A 390 7.34 21.34 -10.78
N ASN A 391 6.10 21.21 -10.32
CA ASN A 391 5.01 20.56 -11.06
C ASN A 391 4.80 21.17 -12.46
N GLY A 392 5.07 22.47 -12.63
CA GLY A 392 5.03 23.13 -13.92
C GLY A 392 6.10 22.70 -14.94
N LEU A 393 7.11 21.94 -14.51
CA LEU A 393 8.17 21.34 -15.34
C LEU A 393 8.13 19.80 -15.30
N ASP A 394 7.10 19.21 -14.70
CA ASP A 394 6.97 17.76 -14.55
C ASP A 394 6.92 17.03 -15.90
N GLU A 395 7.72 15.96 -16.01
CA GLU A 395 7.94 15.14 -17.21
C GLU A 395 8.15 15.95 -18.51
N SER A 396 8.93 17.04 -18.45
CA SER A 396 9.09 17.96 -19.57
C SER A 396 10.34 17.68 -20.43
N TYR A 397 10.16 16.97 -21.54
CA TYR A 397 11.22 16.42 -22.40
C TYR A 397 11.75 17.34 -23.51
N PHE A 398 11.81 18.65 -23.30
CA PHE A 398 12.19 19.62 -24.35
C PHE A 398 13.22 20.68 -23.89
N PRO A 399 14.06 21.23 -24.80
CA PRO A 399 15.21 22.06 -24.43
C PRO A 399 14.88 23.33 -23.63
N GLU A 400 13.73 23.94 -23.86
CA GLU A 400 13.27 25.09 -23.07
C GLU A 400 13.04 24.70 -21.60
N ALA A 401 12.31 23.60 -21.36
CA ALA A 401 12.10 23.07 -20.01
C ALA A 401 13.43 22.71 -19.34
N TRP A 402 14.38 22.10 -20.04
CA TRP A 402 15.71 21.80 -19.48
C TRP A 402 16.48 23.08 -19.12
N SER A 403 16.38 24.15 -19.92
CA SER A 403 16.93 25.46 -19.59
C SER A 403 16.29 26.04 -18.31
N ARG A 404 14.97 25.86 -18.13
CA ARG A 404 14.25 26.28 -16.93
C ARG A 404 14.67 25.45 -15.71
N MET A 405 14.80 24.12 -15.85
CA MET A 405 15.31 23.22 -14.80
C MET A 405 16.72 23.64 -14.35
N VAL A 406 17.64 23.94 -15.27
CA VAL A 406 18.98 24.47 -14.94
C VAL A 406 18.88 25.81 -14.19
N TYR A 407 18.07 26.75 -14.70
CA TYR A 407 17.90 28.08 -14.10
C TYR A 407 17.38 28.01 -12.65
N TYR A 408 16.32 27.26 -12.40
CA TYR A 408 15.77 27.10 -11.05
C TYR A 408 16.66 26.23 -10.16
N GLY A 409 17.24 25.13 -10.67
CA GLY A 409 18.15 24.26 -9.89
C GLY A 409 19.39 25.00 -9.38
N ASP A 410 20.02 25.81 -10.25
CA ASP A 410 21.15 26.67 -9.83
C ASP A 410 20.73 27.79 -8.88
N MET A 411 19.48 28.27 -8.95
CA MET A 411 18.92 29.23 -8.00
C MET A 411 18.72 28.59 -6.62
N PHE A 412 18.09 27.42 -6.56
CA PHE A 412 17.88 26.67 -5.32
C PHE A 412 19.20 26.24 -4.68
N ARG A 413 20.17 25.74 -5.46
CA ARG A 413 21.51 25.44 -4.95
C ARG A 413 22.17 26.61 -4.22
N LYS A 414 22.00 27.83 -4.72
CA LYS A 414 22.59 29.04 -4.13
C LYS A 414 21.79 29.55 -2.93
N ALA A 415 20.45 29.49 -2.99
CA ALA A 415 19.58 30.10 -1.99
C ALA A 415 19.12 29.14 -0.88
N TYR A 416 19.04 27.83 -1.16
CA TYR A 416 18.57 26.76 -0.27
C TYR A 416 19.30 25.41 -0.54
N PRO A 417 20.63 25.33 -0.33
CA PRO A 417 21.43 24.14 -0.61
C PRO A 417 21.06 22.89 0.20
N GLU A 418 20.32 23.01 1.30
CA GLU A 418 19.81 21.88 2.08
C GLU A 418 18.61 21.18 1.43
N ALA A 419 17.89 21.88 0.54
CA ALA A 419 16.74 21.33 -0.17
C ALA A 419 17.18 20.65 -1.47
N GLN A 420 16.53 19.53 -1.80
CA GLN A 420 16.89 18.68 -2.91
C GLN A 420 16.03 19.01 -4.12
N PHE A 421 16.63 19.59 -5.17
CA PHE A 421 15.90 19.78 -6.42
C PHE A 421 15.75 18.44 -7.15
N ARG A 422 14.51 17.97 -7.26
CA ARG A 422 14.10 16.73 -7.93
C ARG A 422 13.46 17.07 -9.27
N VAL A 423 13.81 16.29 -10.27
CA VAL A 423 13.11 16.24 -11.57
C VAL A 423 12.57 14.83 -11.79
N ASP A 424 11.44 14.73 -12.46
CA ASP A 424 10.69 13.47 -12.62
C ASP A 424 10.54 13.17 -14.12
N GLY A 425 10.69 11.89 -14.49
CA GLY A 425 10.54 11.41 -15.87
C GLY A 425 11.74 10.65 -16.44
N ALA A 426 11.66 10.27 -17.72
CA ALA A 426 12.65 9.48 -18.45
C ALA A 426 13.69 10.34 -19.23
N TYR A 427 14.53 11.11 -18.52
CA TYR A 427 15.57 11.94 -19.16
C TYR A 427 16.72 11.11 -19.75
N ASP A 428 17.09 11.39 -21.00
CA ASP A 428 18.20 10.75 -21.71
C ASP A 428 19.57 11.38 -21.37
N GLU A 429 20.66 10.80 -21.88
CA GLU A 429 22.01 11.32 -21.65
C GLU A 429 22.18 12.77 -22.15
N LYS A 430 21.44 13.20 -23.18
CA LYS A 430 21.47 14.58 -23.69
C LYS A 430 20.84 15.54 -22.69
N ALA A 431 19.65 15.24 -22.18
CA ALA A 431 18.97 16.01 -21.15
C ALA A 431 19.79 16.03 -19.85
N MET A 432 20.29 14.87 -19.42
CA MET A 432 21.09 14.75 -18.18
C MET A 432 22.45 15.42 -18.27
N ASN A 433 23.07 15.54 -19.46
CA ASN A 433 24.26 16.38 -19.66
C ASN A 433 23.98 17.88 -19.48
N ILE A 434 22.73 18.32 -19.66
CA ILE A 434 22.28 19.70 -19.43
C ILE A 434 21.86 19.89 -17.96
N ILE A 435 20.92 19.09 -17.45
CA ILE A 435 20.28 19.30 -16.14
C ILE A 435 21.01 18.61 -14.98
N GLY A 436 21.80 17.56 -15.23
CA GLY A 436 22.40 16.72 -14.19
C GLY A 436 23.38 17.48 -13.29
N LYS A 437 23.98 18.57 -13.78
CA LYS A 437 24.78 19.48 -12.97
C LYS A 437 23.98 20.48 -12.14
N SER A 438 22.65 20.53 -12.24
CA SER A 438 21.78 21.51 -11.54
C SER A 438 20.72 20.87 -10.63
N ILE A 439 20.54 19.55 -10.68
CA ILE A 439 19.62 18.78 -9.81
C ILE A 439 20.37 18.11 -8.64
N ASN A 440 19.62 17.61 -7.66
CA ASN A 440 20.10 16.79 -6.54
C ASN A 440 19.48 15.39 -6.52
N ALA A 441 18.29 15.24 -7.10
CA ALA A 441 17.54 14.00 -7.13
C ALA A 441 16.85 13.84 -8.50
N TRP A 442 16.54 12.59 -8.85
CA TRP A 442 15.83 12.23 -10.08
C TRP A 442 14.82 11.14 -9.75
N ALA A 443 13.53 11.36 -10.02
CA ALA A 443 12.55 10.29 -10.07
C ALA A 443 12.64 9.62 -11.45
N THR A 444 13.53 8.62 -11.52
CA THR A 444 13.90 7.90 -12.73
C THR A 444 12.76 6.96 -13.13
N HIS A 445 12.13 7.23 -14.26
CA HIS A 445 11.05 6.37 -14.74
C HIS A 445 11.60 4.96 -15.10
N THR A 446 11.00 3.91 -14.53
CA THR A 446 11.40 2.49 -14.66
C THR A 446 11.45 1.94 -16.09
N ILE A 447 10.92 2.65 -17.07
CA ILE A 447 10.62 2.12 -18.40
C ILE A 447 11.83 2.17 -19.33
N ASN A 448 12.51 3.32 -19.37
CA ASN A 448 13.78 3.48 -20.08
C ASN A 448 14.96 3.35 -19.10
N TYR A 449 14.79 2.62 -18.00
CA TYR A 449 15.76 2.57 -16.91
C TYR A 449 17.00 1.77 -17.31
N ASN A 450 18.05 2.47 -17.75
CA ASN A 450 19.35 1.89 -18.02
C ASN A 450 20.25 2.00 -16.78
N LEU A 451 20.43 0.88 -16.05
CA LEU A 451 21.23 0.85 -14.82
C LEU A 451 22.67 1.37 -14.99
N GLU A 452 23.33 1.13 -16.14
CA GLU A 452 24.71 1.59 -16.33
C GLU A 452 24.79 3.09 -16.60
N GLU A 453 23.76 3.69 -17.20
CA GLU A 453 23.62 5.15 -17.31
C GLU A 453 23.25 5.78 -15.98
N VAL A 454 22.26 5.23 -15.27
CA VAL A 454 21.85 5.72 -13.94
C VAL A 454 23.03 5.67 -12.94
N LYS A 455 23.89 4.63 -13.00
CA LYS A 455 25.15 4.57 -12.24
C LYS A 455 26.11 5.73 -12.52
N LYS A 456 26.11 6.34 -13.72
CA LYS A 456 26.91 7.56 -13.99
C LYS A 456 26.43 8.71 -13.10
N TYR A 457 25.11 8.86 -12.99
CA TYR A 457 24.46 9.95 -12.24
C TYR A 457 24.45 9.71 -10.72
N GLN A 458 24.29 8.46 -10.27
CA GLN A 458 24.51 8.07 -8.88
C GLN A 458 25.93 8.42 -8.41
N LYS A 459 26.97 8.20 -9.26
CA LYS A 459 28.36 8.60 -8.99
C LYS A 459 28.57 10.12 -8.95
N MET A 460 27.69 10.91 -9.56
CA MET A 460 27.68 12.38 -9.43
C MET A 460 27.01 12.85 -8.12
N GLY A 461 26.49 11.93 -7.29
CA GLY A 461 25.78 12.24 -6.05
C GLY A 461 24.29 12.54 -6.24
N ILE A 462 23.72 12.28 -7.43
CA ILE A 462 22.29 12.43 -7.68
C ILE A 462 21.54 11.28 -7.00
N LYS A 463 20.60 11.61 -6.11
CA LYS A 463 19.70 10.63 -5.49
C LYS A 463 18.70 10.13 -6.52
N ASP A 464 18.92 8.93 -7.01
CA ASP A 464 18.02 8.20 -7.91
C ASP A 464 16.83 7.60 -7.12
N TRP A 465 15.61 7.93 -7.52
CA TRP A 465 14.36 7.37 -6.99
C TRP A 465 13.69 6.56 -8.09
N LEU A 466 13.36 5.29 -7.84
CA LEU A 466 12.57 4.50 -8.78
C LEU A 466 11.15 5.06 -8.89
N TYR A 467 10.66 5.29 -10.12
CA TYR A 467 9.35 5.89 -10.40
C TYR A 467 8.64 5.20 -11.57
N GLY A 468 7.31 5.11 -11.55
CA GLY A 468 6.54 4.38 -12.55
C GLY A 468 6.28 2.90 -12.18
N PRO A 469 5.86 2.05 -13.14
CA PRO A 469 5.42 0.70 -12.86
C PRO A 469 6.59 -0.25 -12.61
N MET A 470 6.43 -1.18 -11.64
CA MET A 470 7.44 -2.20 -11.39
C MET A 470 7.49 -3.25 -12.51
N LEU A 471 6.32 -3.72 -12.96
CA LEU A 471 6.20 -4.61 -14.11
C LEU A 471 5.98 -3.77 -15.36
N TYR A 472 6.75 -4.02 -16.42
CA TYR A 472 6.63 -3.31 -17.70
C TYR A 472 6.55 -4.32 -18.85
N GLU A 473 5.41 -4.36 -19.55
CA GLU A 473 5.18 -5.31 -20.65
C GLU A 473 4.90 -4.60 -21.99
N SER A 474 4.46 -3.35 -21.98
CA SER A 474 4.15 -2.61 -23.20
C SER A 474 4.10 -1.10 -22.99
N LYS A 475 4.29 -0.33 -24.07
CA LYS A 475 4.32 1.14 -24.04
C LYS A 475 3.08 1.79 -23.40
N VAL A 476 1.91 1.16 -23.41
CA VAL A 476 0.72 1.73 -22.74
C VAL A 476 0.87 1.78 -21.21
N ASN A 477 1.76 0.97 -20.62
CA ASN A 477 2.15 1.07 -19.22
C ASN A 477 3.00 2.33 -18.92
N SER A 478 3.57 3.00 -19.95
CA SER A 478 4.37 4.22 -19.78
C SER A 478 3.57 5.50 -19.58
N TRP A 479 2.26 5.36 -19.41
CA TRP A 479 1.35 6.47 -19.16
C TRP A 479 1.04 6.70 -17.70
N VAL A 480 1.64 5.93 -16.80
CA VAL A 480 1.33 5.97 -15.37
C VAL A 480 2.59 5.96 -14.53
N GLY A 481 2.81 7.06 -13.80
CA GLY A 481 3.83 7.20 -12.77
C GLY A 481 3.61 6.34 -11.53
N SER A 482 2.78 5.30 -11.59
CA SER A 482 2.32 4.52 -10.44
C SER A 482 2.48 3.03 -10.67
N SER A 483 3.05 2.35 -9.68
CA SER A 483 3.24 0.89 -9.68
C SER A 483 2.03 0.12 -9.16
N THR A 484 0.93 0.79 -8.83
CA THR A 484 -0.18 0.20 -8.08
C THR A 484 -1.25 -0.35 -9.04
N PHE A 485 -1.62 -1.63 -8.90
CA PHE A 485 -2.66 -2.25 -9.73
C PHE A 485 -3.35 -3.41 -8.99
N ILE A 486 -4.67 -3.52 -9.04
CA ILE A 486 -5.42 -4.57 -8.33
C ILE A 486 -5.28 -5.93 -9.03
N ASP A 487 -5.34 -5.99 -10.35
CA ASP A 487 -5.22 -7.24 -11.11
C ASP A 487 -3.77 -7.65 -11.44
N LEU A 488 -2.76 -7.05 -10.80
CA LEU A 488 -1.38 -7.58 -10.84
C LEU A 488 -1.09 -8.42 -9.58
N PRO A 489 -0.06 -9.30 -9.60
CA PRO A 489 0.29 -10.12 -8.45
C PRO A 489 0.90 -9.27 -7.35
N LEU A 490 0.52 -9.50 -6.08
CA LEU A 490 0.95 -8.69 -4.93
C LEU A 490 2.48 -8.49 -4.81
N VAL A 491 3.29 -9.39 -5.37
CA VAL A 491 4.75 -9.21 -5.44
C VAL A 491 5.17 -7.90 -6.12
N ASN A 492 4.37 -7.38 -7.06
CA ASN A 492 4.56 -6.09 -7.73
C ASN A 492 4.66 -4.92 -6.74
N ASP A 493 3.81 -4.87 -5.72
CA ASP A 493 3.82 -3.81 -4.70
C ASP A 493 4.89 -4.06 -3.60
N ARG A 494 5.35 -5.31 -3.43
CA ARG A 494 6.39 -5.69 -2.44
C ARG A 494 7.81 -5.48 -2.95
N ALA A 495 8.07 -5.88 -4.18
CA ALA A 495 9.41 -6.06 -4.73
C ALA A 495 10.02 -4.78 -5.32
N ILE A 496 9.27 -3.68 -5.37
CA ILE A 496 9.83 -2.35 -5.67
C ILE A 496 10.88 -1.94 -4.61
N SER A 497 10.63 -2.20 -3.32
CA SER A 497 11.60 -1.98 -2.24
C SER A 497 12.84 -2.88 -2.35
N TRP A 498 12.68 -4.13 -2.80
CA TRP A 498 13.80 -5.03 -3.08
C TRP A 498 14.64 -4.56 -4.28
N SER A 499 13.98 -3.93 -5.26
CA SER A 499 14.64 -3.38 -6.45
C SER A 499 15.50 -2.16 -6.11
N CYS A 500 15.10 -1.34 -5.12
CA CYS A 500 15.97 -0.28 -4.56
C CYS A 500 17.30 -0.84 -4.08
N TRP A 501 17.29 -1.98 -3.36
CA TRP A 501 18.52 -2.61 -2.90
C TRP A 501 19.38 -3.07 -4.07
N LYS A 502 18.78 -3.79 -5.02
CA LYS A 502 19.49 -4.35 -6.17
C LYS A 502 20.21 -3.28 -6.98
N TYR A 503 19.54 -2.15 -7.22
CA TYR A 503 20.05 -1.06 -8.06
C TYR A 503 20.72 0.07 -7.27
N ASN A 504 20.88 -0.10 -5.96
CA ASN A 504 21.47 0.89 -5.04
C ASN A 504 20.84 2.29 -5.22
N THR A 505 19.52 2.31 -5.37
CA THR A 505 18.77 3.57 -5.50
C THR A 505 18.58 4.20 -4.13
N TYR A 506 18.26 5.49 -4.09
CA TYR A 506 17.97 6.18 -2.83
C TYR A 506 16.69 5.67 -2.17
N SER A 507 15.64 5.52 -2.99
CA SER A 507 14.31 5.07 -2.58
C SER A 507 13.46 4.74 -3.82
N TRP A 508 12.15 4.58 -3.63
CA TRP A 508 11.12 4.61 -4.66
C TRP A 508 10.06 5.68 -4.35
N ILE A 509 9.42 6.17 -5.40
CA ILE A 509 8.26 7.06 -5.37
C ILE A 509 7.21 6.56 -6.37
N SER A 510 5.93 6.64 -6.02
CA SER A 510 4.82 6.26 -6.90
C SER A 510 3.74 7.35 -6.87
N TRP A 511 3.18 7.67 -8.03
CA TRP A 511 2.09 8.61 -8.14
C TRP A 511 0.77 8.00 -7.60
N GLY A 512 -0.05 8.86 -7.01
CA GLY A 512 -1.38 8.58 -6.50
C GLY A 512 -1.41 7.95 -5.10
N ILE A 513 -2.26 8.51 -4.23
CA ILE A 513 -2.56 7.99 -2.88
C ILE A 513 -3.94 7.31 -2.86
N GLY A 514 -4.94 8.01 -3.42
CA GLY A 514 -6.36 7.64 -3.37
C GLY A 514 -7.10 8.07 -4.64
N ALA A 515 -6.50 7.91 -5.82
CA ALA A 515 -7.12 8.24 -7.09
C ALA A 515 -8.44 7.47 -7.27
N GLY A 516 -9.57 8.18 -7.28
CA GLY A 516 -10.90 7.56 -7.39
C GLY A 516 -11.39 6.82 -6.14
N TRP A 517 -10.79 7.04 -4.96
CA TRP A 517 -11.03 6.29 -3.70
C TRP A 517 -12.48 6.15 -3.22
N GLU A 518 -13.40 6.99 -3.66
CA GLU A 518 -14.83 6.87 -3.39
C GLU A 518 -15.52 5.87 -4.32
N ARG A 519 -15.20 5.92 -5.62
CA ARG A 519 -15.78 5.04 -6.65
C ARG A 519 -15.18 3.64 -6.57
N ALA A 520 -13.92 3.55 -6.16
CA ALA A 520 -13.14 2.32 -6.06
C ALA A 520 -13.82 1.19 -5.28
N TRP A 521 -14.66 1.51 -4.29
CA TRP A 521 -15.44 0.53 -3.52
C TRP A 521 -16.31 -0.40 -4.39
N TYR A 522 -16.77 0.07 -5.54
CA TYR A 522 -17.64 -0.69 -6.45
C TYR A 522 -17.13 -0.73 -7.91
N ASP A 523 -16.21 0.16 -8.26
CA ASP A 523 -15.68 0.32 -9.62
C ASP A 523 -14.13 0.43 -9.58
N PRO A 524 -13.40 -0.68 -9.73
CA PRO A 524 -11.95 -0.71 -9.52
C PRO A 524 -11.15 -0.03 -10.64
N GLU A 525 -11.75 0.20 -11.81
CA GLU A 525 -11.14 0.87 -12.97
C GLU A 525 -10.97 2.39 -12.67
N THR A 526 -9.87 2.78 -12.01
CA THR A 526 -9.62 4.17 -11.55
C THR A 526 -9.37 5.13 -12.71
N TRP A 527 -8.80 4.62 -13.80
CA TRP A 527 -8.69 5.30 -15.07
C TRP A 527 -9.51 4.59 -16.13
N LYS A 528 -10.55 5.27 -16.63
CA LYS A 528 -11.35 4.89 -17.79
C LYS A 528 -11.23 5.97 -18.84
N ASP A 529 -10.28 5.82 -19.74
CA ASP A 529 -10.24 6.67 -20.91
C ASP A 529 -11.03 6.01 -22.05
N ALA A 530 -12.15 6.64 -22.40
CA ALA A 530 -12.90 6.33 -23.61
C ALA A 530 -12.52 7.26 -24.77
N TYR A 531 -12.06 8.48 -24.48
CA TYR A 531 -11.61 9.51 -25.42
C TYR A 531 -11.07 10.73 -24.64
N LYS A 532 -9.75 10.86 -24.45
CA LYS A 532 -9.10 12.14 -24.13
C LYS A 532 -8.85 12.92 -25.41
N SER A 533 -9.51 14.06 -25.55
CA SER A 533 -9.14 15.11 -26.52
C SER A 533 -8.25 16.16 -25.84
N GLY A 534 -7.21 16.62 -26.55
CA GLY A 534 -6.29 17.66 -26.05
C GLY A 534 -4.82 17.26 -26.15
N ALA A 535 -3.94 17.98 -25.43
CA ALA A 535 -2.49 17.74 -25.43
C ALA A 535 -2.08 16.39 -24.80
N GLU A 536 -2.98 15.76 -24.05
CA GLU A 536 -2.83 14.42 -23.46
C GLU A 536 -3.42 13.29 -24.33
N ALA A 537 -3.89 13.59 -25.54
CA ALA A 537 -4.44 12.59 -26.45
C ALA A 537 -3.34 11.65 -26.97
N ASP A 538 -3.44 10.36 -26.65
CA ASP A 538 -2.54 9.34 -27.19
C ASP A 538 -3.08 8.78 -28.51
N ALA A 539 -2.44 9.14 -29.62
CA ALA A 539 -2.83 8.71 -30.96
C ALA A 539 -2.66 7.20 -31.21
N VAL A 540 -1.94 6.48 -30.36
CA VAL A 540 -1.69 5.03 -30.46
C VAL A 540 -2.58 4.23 -29.51
N PHE A 541 -2.86 4.77 -28.32
CA PHE A 541 -3.64 4.12 -27.27
C PHE A 541 -4.84 4.98 -26.84
N SER A 542 -5.84 5.08 -27.73
CA SER A 542 -7.04 5.91 -27.52
C SER A 542 -7.99 5.44 -26.41
N HIS A 543 -7.80 4.22 -25.90
CA HIS A 543 -8.62 3.64 -24.83
C HIS A 543 -7.72 2.99 -23.78
N LYS A 544 -7.90 3.35 -22.51
CA LYS A 544 -7.10 2.83 -21.38
C LYS A 544 -8.00 2.49 -20.21
N LYS A 545 -7.81 1.30 -19.64
CA LYS A 545 -8.45 0.83 -18.40
C LYS A 545 -7.37 0.31 -17.47
N LEU A 546 -7.28 0.87 -16.26
CA LEU A 546 -6.30 0.48 -15.26
C LEU A 546 -7.00 0.31 -13.91
N ASN A 547 -6.90 -0.88 -13.31
CA ASN A 547 -7.59 -1.21 -12.07
C ASN A 547 -6.75 -0.80 -10.85
N GLY A 548 -7.25 0.14 -10.04
CA GLY A 548 -6.61 0.58 -8.79
C GLY A 548 -5.30 1.34 -8.96
N ASN A 549 -5.05 1.93 -10.13
CA ASN A 549 -3.87 2.74 -10.35
C ASN A 549 -3.97 4.10 -9.67
N GLY A 550 -2.92 4.45 -8.91
CA GLY A 550 -2.88 5.62 -8.02
C GLY A 550 -3.76 5.50 -6.76
N LEU A 551 -4.26 4.30 -6.45
CA LEU A 551 -5.21 4.03 -5.37
C LEU A 551 -4.62 3.02 -4.40
N LEU A 552 -4.38 3.42 -3.16
CA LEU A 552 -3.95 2.54 -2.07
C LEU A 552 -4.76 2.66 -0.78
N ILE A 553 -5.66 3.64 -0.71
CA ILE A 553 -6.67 3.78 0.35
C ILE A 553 -8.05 4.05 -0.24
N TYR A 554 -9.09 3.68 0.52
CA TYR A 554 -10.49 3.80 0.17
C TYR A 554 -11.18 4.84 1.08
N SER A 555 -12.10 5.63 0.51
CA SER A 555 -12.73 6.76 1.20
C SER A 555 -13.71 6.33 2.30
N PRO A 556 -13.78 7.03 3.45
CA PRO A 556 -14.88 6.88 4.40
C PRO A 556 -16.25 7.26 3.80
N GLY A 557 -17.33 6.84 4.46
CA GLY A 557 -18.70 7.27 4.18
C GLY A 557 -19.40 6.61 2.99
N ILE A 558 -18.68 5.79 2.20
CA ILE A 558 -19.25 5.08 1.04
C ILE A 558 -19.91 3.76 1.41
N VAL A 559 -19.32 3.04 2.38
CA VAL A 559 -19.85 1.79 2.93
C VAL A 559 -20.51 2.11 4.28
N PRO A 560 -21.72 1.60 4.60
CA PRO A 560 -22.39 1.90 5.86
C PRO A 560 -21.50 1.66 7.09
N ASN A 561 -21.53 2.61 8.03
CA ASN A 561 -20.74 2.62 9.27
C ASN A 561 -19.20 2.69 9.11
N VAL A 562 -18.66 2.76 7.89
CA VAL A 562 -17.21 2.93 7.65
C VAL A 562 -16.86 4.42 7.66
N GLU A 563 -16.49 4.93 8.83
CA GLU A 563 -16.33 6.37 9.07
C GLU A 563 -14.90 6.91 8.85
N GLY A 564 -13.90 6.04 8.67
CA GLY A 564 -12.49 6.43 8.42
C GLY A 564 -11.86 5.74 7.21
N PRO A 565 -10.68 6.21 6.75
CA PRO A 565 -10.02 5.69 5.55
C PRO A 565 -9.58 4.23 5.73
N CYS A 566 -9.86 3.41 4.72
CA CYS A 566 -9.53 1.98 4.74
C CYS A 566 -8.30 1.67 3.87
N PRO A 567 -7.25 1.01 4.37
CA PRO A 567 -6.08 0.65 3.57
C PRO A 567 -6.40 -0.45 2.56
N SER A 568 -5.65 -0.50 1.46
CA SER A 568 -5.64 -1.66 0.56
C SER A 568 -4.71 -2.78 1.06
N ILE A 569 -4.95 -4.02 0.63
CA ILE A 569 -4.01 -5.14 0.75
C ILE A 569 -2.67 -4.75 0.10
N ARG A 570 -2.70 -4.08 -1.05
CA ARG A 570 -1.50 -3.58 -1.74
C ARG A 570 -0.66 -2.63 -0.87
N LEU A 571 -1.28 -1.76 -0.07
CA LEU A 571 -0.56 -0.91 0.89
C LEU A 571 0.09 -1.73 2.01
N LYS A 572 -0.58 -2.78 2.52
CA LYS A 572 0.02 -3.73 3.47
C LYS A 572 1.20 -4.47 2.83
N THR A 573 1.11 -4.76 1.53
CA THR A 573 2.17 -5.42 0.78
C THR A 573 3.39 -4.51 0.54
N MET A 574 3.18 -3.21 0.25
CA MET A 574 4.25 -2.21 0.23
C MET A 574 4.97 -2.11 1.58
N ARG A 575 4.21 -2.05 2.69
CA ARG A 575 4.77 -2.07 4.05
C ARG A 575 5.71 -3.26 4.24
N ASN A 576 5.29 -4.46 3.84
CA ASN A 576 6.11 -5.66 3.96
C ASN A 576 7.45 -5.51 3.21
N GLY A 577 7.42 -5.01 1.97
CA GLY A 577 8.64 -4.72 1.19
C GLY A 577 9.55 -3.68 1.85
N VAL A 578 8.99 -2.64 2.47
CA VAL A 578 9.77 -1.64 3.23
C VAL A 578 10.41 -2.26 4.48
N GLN A 579 9.68 -3.09 5.23
CA GLN A 579 10.22 -3.80 6.40
C GLN A 579 11.36 -4.75 6.02
N GLU A 580 11.21 -5.50 4.92
CA GLU A 580 12.25 -6.38 4.39
C GLU A 580 13.52 -5.64 3.96
N TYR A 581 13.39 -4.42 3.42
CA TYR A 581 14.55 -3.58 3.12
C TYR A 581 15.33 -3.19 4.39
N GLU A 582 14.67 -2.99 5.52
CA GLU A 582 15.37 -2.76 6.80
C GLU A 582 16.10 -4.03 7.28
N TYR A 583 15.62 -5.24 6.97
CA TYR A 583 16.37 -6.47 7.25
C TYR A 583 17.65 -6.55 6.43
N MET A 584 17.59 -6.17 5.14
CA MET A 584 18.76 -6.07 4.26
C MET A 584 19.80 -5.09 4.81
N ARG A 585 19.36 -3.92 5.27
CA ARG A 585 20.22 -2.91 5.93
C ARG A 585 20.87 -3.43 7.20
N LEU A 586 20.11 -4.10 8.08
CA LEU A 586 20.63 -4.69 9.31
C LEU A 586 21.66 -5.79 9.02
N LEU A 587 21.40 -6.63 8.03
CA LEU A 587 22.30 -7.73 7.66
C LEU A 587 23.61 -7.21 7.06
N SER A 588 23.53 -6.22 6.17
CA SER A 588 24.70 -5.52 5.62
C SER A 588 25.52 -4.83 6.71
N ALA A 589 24.87 -4.19 7.70
CA ALA A 589 25.56 -3.55 8.81
C ALA A 589 26.30 -4.55 9.72
N ILE A 590 25.75 -5.77 9.90
CA ILE A 590 26.40 -6.87 10.63
C ILE A 590 27.61 -7.40 9.85
N ASP A 591 27.43 -7.67 8.56
CA ASP A 591 28.47 -8.24 7.69
C ASP A 591 29.54 -7.21 7.28
N LYS A 592 29.25 -5.91 7.43
CA LYS A 592 30.04 -4.75 6.96
C LYS A 592 30.27 -4.73 5.45
N ASN A 593 29.46 -5.46 4.69
CA ASN A 593 29.47 -5.55 3.24
C ASN A 593 28.06 -5.95 2.75
N ASN A 594 27.84 -5.92 1.44
CA ASN A 594 26.53 -6.25 0.85
C ASN A 594 26.45 -7.66 0.26
N ASP A 595 27.51 -8.48 0.31
CA ASP A 595 27.64 -9.67 -0.55
C ASP A 595 26.58 -10.73 -0.26
N ARG A 596 26.34 -11.04 1.02
CA ARG A 596 25.27 -11.98 1.42
C ARG A 596 23.89 -11.48 1.01
N VAL A 597 23.62 -10.19 1.20
CA VAL A 597 22.33 -9.58 0.84
C VAL A 597 22.13 -9.58 -0.68
N ASN A 598 23.16 -9.16 -1.42
CA ASN A 598 23.18 -9.13 -2.88
C ASN A 598 22.95 -10.52 -3.46
N ASN A 599 23.58 -11.56 -2.90
CA ASN A 599 23.35 -12.94 -3.32
C ASN A 599 21.88 -13.36 -3.13
N ILE A 600 21.25 -13.01 -2.00
CA ILE A 600 19.81 -13.29 -1.76
C ILE A 600 18.93 -12.48 -2.73
N VAL A 601 19.15 -11.18 -2.86
CA VAL A 601 18.34 -10.31 -3.72
C VAL A 601 18.45 -10.73 -5.20
N ASN A 602 19.64 -11.15 -5.65
CA ASN A 602 19.88 -11.58 -7.02
C ASN A 602 19.23 -12.94 -7.38
N THR A 603 18.85 -13.78 -6.41
CA THR A 603 18.07 -15.01 -6.73
C THR A 603 16.57 -14.73 -6.91
N ILE A 604 16.08 -13.57 -6.47
CA ILE A 604 14.65 -13.20 -6.48
C ILE A 604 14.38 -12.11 -7.53
N ILE A 605 15.15 -11.03 -7.52
CA ILE A 605 15.02 -9.89 -8.43
C ILE A 605 16.04 -10.02 -9.55
N ASN A 606 15.60 -10.33 -10.77
CA ASN A 606 16.46 -10.37 -11.95
C ASN A 606 16.68 -8.97 -12.52
N GLN A 607 16.09 -8.59 -13.66
CA GLN A 607 16.25 -7.26 -14.27
C GLN A 607 14.86 -6.59 -14.35
N PRO A 608 14.36 -6.01 -13.24
CA PRO A 608 12.96 -5.60 -13.13
C PRO A 608 12.58 -4.39 -13.99
N PHE A 609 13.54 -3.58 -14.46
CA PHE A 609 13.29 -2.31 -15.17
C PHE A 609 14.10 -2.19 -16.46
N GLY A 610 13.72 -1.25 -17.34
CA GLY A 610 14.34 -1.00 -18.65
C GLY A 610 13.92 -1.99 -19.74
N ASP A 611 14.51 -1.86 -20.93
CA ASP A 611 14.22 -2.73 -22.09
C ASP A 611 14.37 -4.24 -21.79
N LYS A 612 15.18 -4.60 -20.78
CA LYS A 612 15.44 -5.98 -20.36
C LYS A 612 14.42 -6.53 -19.35
N SER A 613 13.49 -5.71 -18.88
CA SER A 613 12.34 -6.13 -18.07
C SER A 613 11.17 -6.63 -18.91
N ILE A 614 11.10 -6.18 -20.17
CA ILE A 614 10.20 -6.71 -21.18
C ILE A 614 10.71 -8.11 -21.55
N GLY A 615 10.20 -9.12 -20.84
CA GLY A 615 10.52 -10.53 -21.11
C GLY A 615 10.06 -11.01 -22.47
#